data_AF-A0A7V0JDX2-F1
#
_entry.id   AF-A0A7V0JDX2-F1
#
_cell.length_a   1.000
_cell.length_b   1.000
_cell.length_c   1.000
_cell.angle_alpha   90.00
_cell.angle_beta   90.00
_cell.angle_gamma   90.00
#
_symmetry.space_group_name_H-M   'P 1'
#
loop_
_entity.id
_entity.type
_entity.pdbx_description
1 polymer ?
#
loop_
_entity_poly.entity_id
_entity_poly.type
_entity_poly.pdbx_seq_one_letter_code
_entity_poly.pdbx_strand_id
1 'polypeptide(L)' 'MEKGFVYVLKCVDDKIYVGSTRNLDSRINCHNSGKVRTTKSRRPVKLIYAEEHP' A
#
# COMPACT_ATOMS: atom_id res chain seq x y z
N MET A 1 -2.15 -11.90 -19.59
CA MET A 1 -2.83 -10.81 -18.85
C MET A 1 -2.01 -10.56 -17.60
N GLU A 2 -1.41 -9.38 -17.49
CA GLU A 2 -0.60 -9.02 -16.31
C GLU A 2 -1.55 -8.61 -15.19
N LYS A 3 -1.73 -9.50 -14.20
CA LYS A 3 -2.57 -9.25 -13.03
C LYS A 3 -2.06 -8.04 -12.25
N GLY A 4 -2.97 -7.10 -11.97
CA GLY A 4 -2.73 -5.95 -11.10
C GLY A 4 -3.46 -6.13 -9.77
N PHE A 5 -3.03 -5.39 -8.75
CA PHE A 5 -3.69 -5.35 -7.45
C PHE A 5 -4.07 -3.91 -7.15
N VAL A 6 -5.32 -3.70 -6.73
CA VAL A 6 -5.73 -2.48 -6.02
C VAL A 6 -5.65 -2.78 -4.54
N TYR A 7 -5.11 -1.86 -3.75
CA TYR A 7 -4.89 -2.06 -2.32
C TYR A 7 -5.20 -0.83 -1.50
N VAL A 8 -5.53 -1.09 -0.24
CA VAL A 8 -5.91 -0.09 0.75
C VAL A 8 -5.06 -0.30 2.00
N LEU A 9 -4.32 0.75 2.36
CA LEU A 9 -3.51 0.82 3.56
C LEU A 9 -4.17 1.73 4.59
N LYS A 10 -4.18 1.30 5.85
CA LYS A 10 -4.51 2.14 7.00
C LYS A 10 -3.22 2.69 7.60
N CYS A 11 -3.13 4.00 7.66
CA CYS A 11 -2.04 4.74 8.30
C CYS A 11 -2.26 4.86 9.81
N VAL A 12 -1.21 5.25 10.55
CA VAL A 12 -1.30 5.49 12.00
C VAL A 12 -2.25 6.64 12.37
N ASP A 13 -2.45 7.61 11.48
CA ASP A 13 -3.35 8.75 11.67
C ASP A 13 -4.81 8.43 11.31
N ASP A 14 -5.20 7.15 11.33
CA ASP A 14 -6.50 6.60 10.87
C ASP A 14 -6.86 6.90 9.41
N LYS A 15 -6.00 7.62 8.67
CA LYS A 15 -6.22 7.88 7.25
C LYS A 15 -5.98 6.65 6.40
N ILE A 16 -6.74 6.59 5.32
CA ILE A 16 -6.73 5.52 4.37
C ILE A 16 -5.92 5.96 3.15
N TYR A 17 -5.07 5.08 2.63
CA TYR A 17 -4.35 5.27 1.39
C TYR A 17 -4.74 4.16 0.42
N VAL A 18 -5.24 4.55 -0.75
CA VAL A 18 -5.60 3.63 -1.83
C VAL A 18 -4.56 3.75 -2.94
N GLY A 19 -4.13 2.62 -3.48
CA GLY A 19 -3.21 2.58 -4.61
C GLY A 19 -3.40 1.33 -5.45
N SER A 20 -2.70 1.27 -6.57
CA SER A 20 -2.59 0.06 -7.39
C SER A 20 -1.13 -0.30 -7.62
N THR A 21 -0.85 -1.60 -7.77
CA THR A 21 0.48 -2.14 -8.00
C THR A 21 0.37 -3.51 -8.65
N ARG A 22 1.37 -3.92 -9.42
CA ARG A 22 1.47 -5.32 -9.89
C ARG A 22 2.12 -6.24 -8.85
N ASN A 23 2.82 -5.65 -7.87
CA ASN A 23 3.51 -6.39 -6.83
C ASN A 23 3.16 -5.78 -5.46
N LEU A 24 2.24 -6.43 -4.76
CA LEU A 24 1.67 -5.95 -3.51
C LEU A 24 2.72 -5.96 -2.37
N ASP A 25 3.39 -7.08 -2.16
CA ASP A 25 4.41 -7.25 -1.13
C ASP A 25 5.56 -6.25 -1.25
N SER A 26 6.13 -6.10 -2.45
CA SER A 26 7.20 -5.12 -2.68
C SER A 26 6.73 -3.70 -2.39
N ARG A 27 5.48 -3.39 -2.74
CA ARG A 27 4.89 -2.06 -2.51
C ARG A 27 4.67 -1.79 -1.03
N ILE A 28 4.08 -2.72 -0.28
CA ILE A 28 3.87 -2.60 1.16
C ILE A 28 5.20 -2.44 1.89
N ASN A 29 6.20 -3.25 1.54
CA ASN A 29 7.55 -3.13 2.08
C ASN A 29 8.14 -1.75 1.80
N CYS A 30 7.99 -1.23 0.57
CA CYS A 30 8.46 0.11 0.21
C CYS A 30 7.81 1.22 1.07
N HIS A 31 6.50 1.11 1.35
CA HIS A 31 5.80 2.03 2.24
C HIS A 31 6.30 1.93 3.70
N ASN A 32 6.49 0.72 4.22
CA ASN A 32 6.99 0.51 5.60
C ASN A 32 8.47 0.87 5.76
N SER A 33 9.30 0.67 4.74
CA SER A 33 10.69 1.14 4.71
C SER A 33 10.82 2.66 4.59
N GLY A 34 9.72 3.39 4.39
CA GLY A 34 9.73 4.86 4.32
C GLY A 34 10.33 5.42 3.04
N LYS A 35 10.38 4.62 1.96
CA LYS A 35 10.82 5.05 0.63
C LYS A 35 9.76 5.89 -0.09
N VAL A 36 8.50 5.84 0.38
CA VAL A 36 7.39 6.64 -0.17
C VAL A 36 7.21 7.91 0.65
N ARG A 37 7.53 9.08 0.06
CA ARG A 37 7.48 10.41 0.72
C ARG A 37 6.16 10.67 1.44
N THR A 38 5.04 10.28 0.83
CA THR A 38 3.67 10.56 1.31
C THR A 38 3.24 9.74 2.51
N THR A 39 3.74 8.50 2.64
CA THR A 39 3.40 7.61 3.77
C THR A 39 4.56 7.47 4.77
N LYS A 40 5.73 8.05 4.49
CA LYS A 40 6.94 7.97 5.34
C LYS A 40 6.70 8.49 6.77
N SER A 41 5.93 9.55 6.93
CA SER A 41 5.57 10.13 8.23
C SER A 41 4.38 9.46 8.91
N ARG A 42 3.71 8.53 8.23
CA ARG A 42 2.45 7.91 8.66
C ARG A 42 2.58 6.40 8.96
N ARG A 43 3.80 5.98 9.29
CA ARG A 43 4.17 4.59 9.60
C ARG A 43 3.89 4.26 11.07
N PRO A 44 3.58 3.00 11.41
CA PRO A 44 3.46 1.84 10.50
C PRO A 44 2.17 1.91 9.66
N VAL A 45 2.25 1.49 8.39
CA VAL A 45 1.06 1.32 7.55
C VAL A 45 0.64 -0.14 7.55
N LYS A 46 -0.65 -0.40 7.71
CA LYS A 46 -1.23 -1.74 7.70
C LYS A 46 -2.06 -1.94 6.45
N LEU A 47 -1.84 -3.04 5.74
CA LEU A 47 -2.75 -3.45 4.68
C LEU A 47 -4.09 -3.86 5.32
N ILE A 48 -5.17 -3.21 4.90
CA ILE A 48 -6.52 -3.54 5.38
C ILE A 48 -7.39 -4.17 4.27
N TYR A 49 -7.04 -3.97 3.01
CA TYR A 49 -7.75 -4.57 1.88
C TYR A 49 -6.84 -4.64 0.64
N ALA A 50 -7.02 -5.69 -0.16
CA ALA A 50 -6.41 -5.84 -1.48
C ALA A 50 -7.35 -6.63 -2.40
N GLU A 51 -7.45 -6.21 -3.65
CA GLU A 51 -8.25 -6.85 -4.70
C GLU A 51 -7.38 -7.08 -5.94
N GLU A 52 -7.43 -8.29 -6.49
CA GLU A 52 -6.74 -8.66 -7.74
C GLU A 52 -7.62 -8.33 -8.95
N HIS A 53 -7.03 -7.71 -9.96
CA HIS A 53 -7.66 -7.41 -11.24
C HIS A 53 -6.87 -8.03 -12.41
N PRO A 54 -7.57 -8.53 -13.44
CA PRO A 54 -6.97 -9.15 -14.62
C PRO A 54 -6.26 -8.16 -15.56
#